data_AF-A0A444FLW1-F1
#
_entry.id   AF-A0A444FLW1-F1
#
_cell.length_a   1.000
_cell.length_b   1.000
_cell.length_c   1.000
_cell.angle_alpha   90.00
_cell.angle_beta   90.00
_cell.angle_gamma   90.00
#
_symmetry.space_group_name_H-M   'P 1'
#
loop_
_entity.id
_entity.type
_entity.pdbx_description
1 polymer ?
#
loop_
_entity_poly.entity_id
_entity_poly.type
_entity_poly.pdbx_seq_one_letter_code
_entity_poly.pdbx_strand_id
1 'polypeptide(L)' 'MCASVTNIIPDFEDRTRISGVVIDRNKKKVEKFEFERTESPLYVCNKLWKMA' A
#
# COMPACT_ATOMS: atom_id res chain seq x y z
N MET A 1 13.03 6.65 2.21
CA MET A 1 12.30 7.70 2.95
C MET A 1 10.81 7.39 3.04
N CYS A 2 10.10 7.16 1.93
CA CYS A 2 8.65 6.89 1.94
C CYS A 2 8.24 5.68 2.79
N ALA A 3 8.86 4.51 2.59
CA ALA A 3 8.54 3.30 3.35
C ALA A 3 8.83 3.44 4.87
N SER A 4 9.70 4.36 5.27
CA SER A 4 9.96 4.64 6.69
C SER A 4 8.86 5.45 7.36
N VAL A 5 8.02 6.14 6.57
CA VAL A 5 6.90 6.95 7.04
C VAL A 5 5.59 6.19 6.89
N THR A 6 5.37 5.54 5.75
CA THR A 6 4.12 4.85 5.44
C THR A 6 4.09 3.38 5.85
N ASN A 7 5.26 2.79 6.11
CA ASN A 7 5.40 1.34 6.27
C ASN A 7 4.86 0.51 5.08
N ILE A 8 4.72 1.15 3.91
CA ILE A 8 4.25 0.50 2.67
C ILE A 8 5.44 0.08 1.83
N ILE A 9 5.44 -1.17 1.39
CA ILE A 9 6.33 -1.70 0.35
C ILE A 9 5.47 -2.01 -0.88
N PRO A 10 5.54 -1.19 -1.94
CA PRO A 10 4.83 -1.47 -3.18
C PRO A 10 5.45 -2.67 -3.92
N ASP A 11 4.62 -3.38 -4.66
CA ASP A 11 5.04 -4.38 -5.63
C ASP A 11 5.39 -3.67 -6.96
N PHE A 12 6.57 -3.95 -7.50
CA PHE A 12 7.05 -3.38 -8.76
C PHE A 12 7.06 -4.38 -9.92
N GLU A 13 6.84 -5.67 -9.63
CA GLU A 13 6.80 -6.73 -10.63
C GLU A 13 5.49 -6.68 -11.41
N ASP A 14 4.36 -6.60 -10.68
CA ASP A 14 3.05 -6.44 -11.31
C ASP A 14 2.79 -4.98 -11.72
N ARG A 15 2.91 -4.73 -13.03
CA ARG A 15 2.61 -3.43 -13.63
C ARG A 15 1.19 -3.30 -14.17
N THR A 16 0.28 -4.20 -13.81
CA THR A 16 -1.13 -4.09 -14.22
C THR A 16 -1.99 -3.43 -13.15
N ARG A 17 -1.56 -3.54 -11.88
CA ARG A 17 -2.30 -3.07 -10.71
C ARG A 17 -1.46 -2.15 -9.83
N ILE A 18 -2.06 -1.66 -8.75
CA ILE A 18 -1.39 -0.97 -7.66
C ILE A 18 -1.46 -1.91 -6.47
N SER A 19 -0.37 -2.60 -6.16
CA SER A 19 -0.33 -3.63 -5.12
C SER A 19 0.90 -3.51 -4.24
N GLY A 20 0.89 -4.22 -3.12
CA GLY A 20 2.00 -4.24 -2.18
C GLY A 20 1.59 -4.72 -0.79
N VAL A 21 2.44 -4.41 0.19
CA VAL A 21 2.22 -4.75 1.59
C VAL A 21 2.35 -3.54 2.51
N VAL A 22 1.53 -3.50 3.55
CA VAL A 22 1.67 -2.59 4.69
C VAL A 22 2.22 -3.40 5.87
N ILE A 23 3.27 -2.87 6.51
CA ILE A 23 3.96 -3.53 7.63
C ILE A 23 3.65 -2.80 8.93
N ASP A 24 2.86 -3.41 9.81
CA ASP A 24 2.75 -2.95 11.19
C ASP A 24 3.91 -3.54 11.99
N ARG A 25 4.95 -2.73 12.22
CA ARG A 25 6.14 -3.13 12.99
C ARG A 25 5.83 -3.42 14.45
N ASN A 26 4.84 -2.75 15.03
CA ASN A 26 4.48 -2.91 16.43
C ASN A 26 3.71 -4.22 16.65
N LYS A 27 2.83 -4.56 15.72
CA LYS A 27 2.00 -5.77 15.79
C LYS A 27 2.58 -6.97 15.05
N LYS A 28 3.76 -6.83 14.42
CA LYS A 28 4.37 -7.83 13.52
C LYS A 28 3.38 -8.34 12.47
N LYS A 29 2.51 -7.46 11.98
CA LYS A 29 1.44 -7.80 11.02
C LYS A 29 1.86 -7.33 9.63
N VAL A 30 1.61 -8.16 8.63
CA VAL A 30 1.75 -7.81 7.22
C VAL A 30 0.38 -7.90 6.57
N GLU A 31 -0.07 -6.81 5.97
CA GLU A 31 -1.35 -6.73 5.27
C GLU A 31 -1.12 -6.44 3.80
N LYS A 32 -1.71 -7.25 2.91
CA LYS A 32 -1.60 -7.05 1.46
C LYS A 32 -2.70 -6.10 0.99
N PHE A 33 -2.38 -5.25 0.02
CA PHE A 33 -3.35 -4.43 -0.68
C PHE A 33 -3.21 -4.60 -2.19
N GLU A 34 -4.32 -4.35 -2.89
CA GLU A 34 -4.40 -4.40 -4.35
C GLU A 34 -5.54 -3.50 -4.81
N PHE A 35 -5.26 -2.65 -5.80
CA PHE A 35 -6.21 -1.73 -6.40
C PHE A 35 -6.05 -1.74 -7.92
N GLU A 36 -7.16 -1.52 -8.63
CA GLU A 36 -7.13 -1.29 -10.08
C GLU A 36 -6.48 0.07 -10.40
N ARG A 37 -5.73 0.14 -11.49
CA ARG A 37 -5.14 1.41 -11.95
C ARG A 37 -6.17 2.44 -12.42
N THR A 38 -7.39 1.99 -12.67
CA THR A 38 -8.53 2.83 -13.05
C THR A 38 -9.22 3.46 -11.84
N GLU A 39 -8.90 3.04 -10.61
CA GLU A 39 -9.46 3.66 -9.42
C GLU A 39 -8.99 5.10 -9.24
N SER A 40 -9.85 5.91 -8.63
CA SER A 40 -9.52 7.31 -8.35
C SER A 40 -8.29 7.43 -7.45
N PRO A 41 -7.29 8.26 -7.81
CA PRO A 41 -6.10 8.45 -6.98
C PRO A 41 -6.43 8.89 -5.55
N LEU A 42 -7.44 9.75 -5.37
CA LEU A 42 -7.87 10.21 -4.04
C LEU A 42 -8.43 9.06 -3.19
N TYR A 43 -9.17 8.14 -3.83
CA TYR A 43 -9.72 6.97 -3.14
C TYR A 43 -8.62 6.02 -2.69
N VAL A 44 -7.70 5.67 -3.60
CA VAL A 44 -6.56 4.77 -3.32
C VAL A 44 -5.68 5.35 -2.20
N CYS A 45 -5.28 6.62 -2.31
CA CYS A 45 -4.46 7.29 -1.29
C CYS A 45 -5.13 7.31 0.08
N ASN A 46 -6.43 7.63 0.16
CA ASN A 46 -7.17 7.63 1.42
C ASN A 46 -7.28 6.23 2.04
N LYS A 47 -7.42 5.18 1.22
CA LYS A 47 -7.44 3.80 1.70
C LYS A 47 -6.09 3.39 2.26
N LEU A 48 -5.01 3.63 1.52
CA LEU A 48 -3.64 3.34 1.95
C LEU A 48 -3.27 4.07 3.25
N TRP A 49 -3.64 5.36 3.37
CA TRP A 49 -3.34 6.15 4.57
C TRP A 49 -4.07 5.66 5.83
N LYS A 50 -5.24 5.02 5.69
CA LYS A 50 -5.97 4.40 6.81
C LYS A 50 -5.39 3.04 7.22
N MET A 51 -4.60 2.41 6.36
CA MET A 51 -3.95 1.12 6.64
C MET A 51 -2.57 1.29 7.28
N ALA A 52 -1.88 2.41 7.00
CA ALA A 52 -0.54 2.74 7.47
C ALA A 52 -0.47 3.17 8.94
#